data_AF-A0A7C4NUX7-F1
#
_entry.id   AF-A0A7C4NUX7-F1
#
_cell.length_a   1.000
_cell.length_b   1.000
_cell.length_c   1.000
_cell.angle_alpha   90.00
_cell.angle_beta   90.00
_cell.angle_gamma   90.00
#
_symmetry.space_group_name_H-M   'P 1'
#
loop_
_entity.id
_entity.type
_entity.pdbx_description
1 polymer ?
#
loop_
_entity_poly.entity_id
_entity_poly.type
_entity_poly.pdbx_seq_one_letter_code
_entity_poly.pdbx_strand_id
1 'polypeptide(L)'
;MNDKFTSKALLINLTHTFVKEVQYEPKYNIFLEIFSNFPALQKQIKLLLREIFHPYKNNYLVLEEFRSFILKNLPLLLKHNQKIQGYWLTFDILFRFFGEEEDLNIKTAETIFSVLDKTIDLVDEDTFKEISPVVKEILKALTNLPEKYFLNFLENYYSFKKLIFKCTRFYLSPEIEEVCKALLTRSYIFTYNLWKKFVEKDIDKLEISDIKEKFILKTSYFNELIEKLITSEFNLTNLLKLPDHLDLLRELKSLIHFINSLDDSIFPEEK
;
A
#
# COMPACT_ATOMS: atom_id res chain seq x y z
N MET A 1 -39.03 -30.18 19.88
CA MET A 1 -38.16 -29.52 20.87
C MET A 1 -36.73 -29.81 20.46
N ASN A 2 -36.03 -28.82 19.88
CA ASN A 2 -34.62 -29.00 19.49
C ASN A 2 -33.74 -28.41 20.58
N ASP A 3 -33.22 -29.28 21.45
CA ASP A 3 -32.19 -28.91 22.42
C ASP A 3 -30.90 -28.54 21.68
N LYS A 4 -30.61 -27.25 21.63
CA LYS A 4 -29.29 -26.72 21.27
C LYS A 4 -28.30 -27.21 22.32
N PHE A 5 -27.51 -28.24 22.00
CA PHE A 5 -26.31 -28.57 22.75
C PHE A 5 -25.27 -27.44 22.55
N THR A 6 -25.35 -26.41 23.39
CA THR A 6 -24.27 -25.43 23.56
C THR A 6 -23.28 -26.00 24.57
N SER A 7 -22.12 -26.44 24.07
CA SER A 7 -21.04 -26.95 24.94
C SER A 7 -20.66 -25.90 25.99
N LYS A 8 -20.39 -26.33 27.23
CA LYS A 8 -19.87 -25.44 28.29
C LYS A 8 -18.63 -24.69 27.83
N ALA A 9 -17.76 -25.32 27.04
CA ALA A 9 -16.59 -24.68 26.46
C ALA A 9 -16.94 -23.53 25.49
N LEU A 10 -18.01 -23.69 24.69
CA LEU A 10 -18.50 -22.64 23.79
C LEU A 10 -19.12 -21.49 24.57
N LEU A 11 -19.91 -21.79 25.62
CA LEU A 11 -20.50 -20.78 26.50
C LEU A 11 -19.42 -20.00 27.27
N ILE A 12 -18.39 -20.68 27.74
CA ILE A 12 -17.21 -20.09 28.38
C ILE A 12 -16.47 -19.20 27.37
N ASN A 13 -16.17 -19.68 26.16
CA ASN A 13 -15.54 -18.85 25.12
C ASN A 13 -16.37 -17.61 24.79
N LEU A 14 -17.69 -17.76 24.64
CA LEU A 14 -18.61 -16.65 24.37
C LEU A 14 -18.69 -15.67 25.53
N THR A 15 -18.60 -16.12 26.78
CA THR A 15 -18.59 -15.24 27.97
C THR A 15 -17.24 -14.55 28.19
N HIS A 16 -16.13 -15.22 27.93
CA HIS A 16 -14.78 -14.64 28.01
C HIS A 16 -14.50 -13.63 26.90
N THR A 17 -15.13 -13.78 25.73
CA THR A 17 -15.07 -12.82 24.62
C THR A 17 -16.21 -11.79 24.63
N PHE A 18 -17.12 -11.87 25.61
CA PHE A 18 -18.26 -10.96 25.74
C PHE A 18 -17.82 -9.59 26.26
N VAL A 19 -17.35 -8.73 25.36
CA VAL A 19 -17.10 -7.31 25.68
C VAL A 19 -18.45 -6.59 25.66
N LYS A 20 -18.98 -6.23 26.84
CA LYS A 20 -20.31 -5.58 26.99
C LYS A 20 -20.41 -4.25 26.23
N GLU A 21 -19.34 -3.47 26.18
CA GLU A 21 -19.26 -2.26 25.38
C GLU A 21 -17.84 -2.08 24.82
N VAL A 22 -17.70 -2.15 23.49
CA VAL A 22 -16.47 -1.68 22.85
C VAL A 22 -16.47 -0.16 22.89
N GLN A 23 -15.52 0.39 23.64
CA GLN A 23 -15.25 1.82 23.71
C GLN A 23 -14.12 2.16 22.73
N TYR A 24 -14.35 3.12 21.85
CA TYR A 24 -13.33 3.67 20.95
C TYR A 24 -13.23 5.18 21.12
N GLU A 25 -12.11 5.76 20.70
CA GLU A 25 -11.86 7.19 20.87
C GLU A 25 -12.95 8.04 20.18
N PRO A 26 -13.53 9.05 20.84
CA PRO A 26 -14.64 9.85 20.28
C PRO A 26 -14.35 10.52 18.93
N LYS A 27 -13.06 10.70 18.58
CA LYS A 27 -12.64 11.27 17.29
C LYS A 27 -13.24 10.53 16.07
N TYR A 28 -13.50 9.21 16.18
CA TYR A 28 -14.09 8.44 15.08
C TYR A 28 -15.59 8.66 14.89
N ASN A 29 -16.27 9.36 15.80
CA ASN A 29 -17.68 9.71 15.62
C ASN A 29 -17.90 10.65 14.44
N ILE A 30 -16.85 11.28 13.90
CA ILE A 30 -16.92 12.07 12.67
C ILE A 30 -17.50 11.27 11.51
N PHE A 31 -17.27 9.95 11.44
CA PHE A 31 -17.87 9.10 10.41
C PHE A 31 -19.40 9.05 10.54
N LEU A 32 -19.93 9.09 11.77
CA LEU A 32 -21.38 9.14 11.98
C LEU A 32 -21.97 10.46 11.50
N GLU A 33 -21.23 11.56 11.63
CA GLU A 33 -21.62 12.88 11.11
C GLU A 33 -21.61 12.89 9.58
N ILE A 34 -20.51 12.44 8.96
CA ILE A 34 -20.34 12.36 7.50
C ILE A 34 -21.49 11.59 6.83
N PHE A 35 -21.93 10.48 7.46
CA PHE A 35 -22.99 9.63 6.93
C PHE A 35 -24.37 9.90 7.55
N SER A 36 -24.55 11.00 8.28
CA SER A 36 -25.80 11.31 9.02
C SER A 36 -27.05 11.37 8.13
N ASN A 37 -26.90 11.87 6.90
CA ASN A 37 -27.98 11.91 5.91
C ASN A 37 -28.31 10.55 5.28
N PHE A 38 -27.58 9.49 5.65
CA PHE A 38 -27.72 8.14 5.10
C PHE A 38 -27.88 7.13 6.25
N PRO A 39 -29.10 6.95 6.82
CA PRO A 39 -29.30 6.16 8.04
C PRO A 39 -28.73 4.74 7.98
N ALA A 40 -28.81 4.09 6.82
CA ALA A 40 -28.24 2.76 6.60
C ALA A 40 -26.70 2.77 6.68
N LEU A 41 -26.04 3.72 6.03
CA LEU A 41 -24.57 3.86 6.05
C LEU A 41 -24.08 4.28 7.43
N GLN A 42 -24.79 5.20 8.09
CA GLN A 42 -24.49 5.62 9.46
C GLN A 42 -24.55 4.43 10.43
N LYS A 43 -25.60 3.59 10.33
CA LYS A 43 -25.71 2.37 11.13
C LYS A 43 -24.58 1.40 10.81
N GLN A 44 -24.25 1.20 9.54
CA GLN A 44 -23.20 0.30 9.09
C GLN A 44 -21.83 0.72 9.64
N ILE A 45 -21.43 1.99 9.48
CA ILE A 45 -20.13 2.46 9.98
C ILE A 45 -20.08 2.45 11.51
N LYS A 46 -21.21 2.68 12.20
CA LYS A 46 -21.27 2.57 13.67
C LYS A 46 -20.95 1.15 14.14
N LEU A 47 -21.50 0.13 13.48
CA LEU A 47 -21.23 -1.26 13.80
C LEU A 47 -19.78 -1.61 13.46
N LEU A 48 -19.31 -1.19 12.29
CA LEU A 48 -17.96 -1.46 11.83
C LEU A 48 -16.89 -0.81 12.72
N LEU A 49 -17.11 0.41 13.21
CA LEU A 49 -16.21 1.03 14.21
C LEU A 49 -16.14 0.20 15.49
N ARG A 50 -17.27 -0.33 15.97
CA ARG A 50 -17.24 -1.23 17.14
C ARG A 50 -16.43 -2.50 16.88
N GLU A 51 -16.50 -3.05 15.68
CA GLU A 51 -15.72 -4.23 15.30
C GLU A 51 -14.23 -3.92 15.13
N ILE A 52 -13.88 -2.78 14.50
CA ILE A 52 -12.51 -2.29 14.35
C ILE A 52 -11.81 -2.15 15.70
N PHE A 53 -12.51 -1.72 16.74
CA PHE A 53 -11.92 -1.54 18.06
C PHE A 53 -12.20 -2.70 19.02
N HIS A 54 -12.81 -3.80 18.55
CA HIS A 54 -13.05 -4.98 19.38
C HIS A 54 -11.72 -5.72 19.64
N PRO A 55 -11.40 -6.11 20.88
CA PRO A 55 -10.10 -6.73 21.22
C PRO A 55 -9.91 -8.11 20.58
N TYR A 56 -11.01 -8.84 20.35
CA TYR A 56 -11.00 -10.18 19.75
C TYR A 56 -11.49 -10.18 18.30
N LYS A 57 -11.30 -9.08 17.57
CA LYS A 57 -11.73 -8.97 16.17
C LYS A 57 -10.94 -9.92 15.28
N ASN A 58 -11.59 -10.44 14.23
CA ASN A 58 -10.86 -11.04 13.12
C ASN A 58 -10.32 -9.89 12.26
N ASN A 59 -9.01 -9.62 12.35
CA ASN A 59 -8.39 -8.47 11.67
C ASN A 59 -8.61 -8.50 10.16
N TYR A 60 -8.50 -9.67 9.53
CA TYR A 60 -8.67 -9.80 8.08
C TYR A 60 -10.11 -9.48 7.65
N LEU A 61 -11.11 -10.08 8.30
CA LEU A 61 -12.52 -9.82 7.99
C LEU A 61 -12.88 -8.34 8.18
N VAL A 62 -12.44 -7.76 9.30
CA VAL A 62 -12.77 -6.37 9.62
C VAL A 62 -12.05 -5.39 8.68
N LEU A 63 -10.80 -5.68 8.27
CA LEU A 63 -10.11 -4.91 7.25
C LEU A 63 -10.86 -4.95 5.91
N GLU A 64 -11.32 -6.13 5.48
CA GLU A 64 -12.07 -6.28 4.22
C GLU A 64 -13.41 -5.54 4.26
N GLU A 65 -14.14 -5.63 5.36
CA GLU A 65 -15.38 -4.88 5.55
C GLU A 65 -15.15 -3.37 5.56
N PHE A 66 -14.09 -2.90 6.24
CA PHE A 66 -13.70 -1.50 6.26
C PHE A 66 -13.26 -1.00 4.88
N ARG A 67 -12.41 -1.77 4.18
CA ARG A 67 -12.00 -1.50 2.79
C ARG A 67 -13.22 -1.35 1.90
N SER A 68 -14.13 -2.32 1.92
CA SER A 68 -15.34 -2.34 1.10
C SER A 68 -16.22 -1.12 1.39
N PHE A 69 -16.45 -0.83 2.68
CA PHE A 69 -17.25 0.31 3.11
C PHE A 69 -16.63 1.65 2.66
N ILE A 70 -15.35 1.87 2.94
CA ILE A 70 -14.66 3.11 2.62
C ILE A 70 -14.60 3.29 1.11
N LEU A 71 -14.14 2.31 0.34
CA LEU A 71 -14.03 2.46 -1.11
C LEU A 71 -15.38 2.73 -1.76
N LYS A 72 -16.46 2.07 -1.31
CA LYS A 72 -17.81 2.32 -1.85
C LYS A 72 -18.32 3.73 -1.54
N ASN A 73 -18.01 4.25 -0.36
CA ASN A 73 -18.56 5.51 0.15
C ASN A 73 -17.58 6.69 0.11
N LEU A 74 -16.38 6.49 -0.43
CA LEU A 74 -15.34 7.52 -0.56
C LEU A 74 -15.83 8.80 -1.25
N PRO A 75 -16.64 8.75 -2.34
CA PRO A 75 -17.19 9.97 -2.94
C PRO A 75 -18.06 10.79 -1.99
N LEU A 76 -18.80 10.14 -1.08
CA LEU A 76 -19.63 10.84 -0.08
C LEU A 76 -18.75 11.48 0.99
N LEU A 77 -17.71 10.79 1.45
CA LEU A 77 -16.74 11.30 2.41
C LEU A 77 -16.03 12.55 1.86
N LEU A 78 -15.55 12.50 0.61
CA LEU A 78 -14.79 13.60 0.00
C LEU A 78 -15.65 14.84 -0.32
N LYS A 79 -16.97 14.67 -0.45
CA LYS A 79 -17.92 15.80 -0.64
C LYS A 79 -18.35 16.46 0.67
N HIS A 80 -18.10 15.83 1.81
CA HIS A 80 -18.54 16.35 3.11
C HIS A 80 -17.64 17.48 3.63
N ASN A 81 -18.19 18.39 4.45
CA ASN A 81 -17.41 19.49 5.05
C ASN A 81 -16.29 19.00 5.97
N GLN A 82 -16.45 17.81 6.54
CA GLN A 82 -15.46 17.13 7.39
C GLN A 82 -14.52 16.20 6.61
N LYS A 83 -14.42 16.33 5.28
CA LYS A 83 -13.60 15.46 4.42
C LYS A 83 -12.15 15.35 4.90
N ILE A 84 -11.55 16.45 5.33
CA ILE A 84 -10.15 16.50 5.78
C ILE A 84 -9.95 15.57 6.98
N GLN A 85 -10.79 15.70 8.01
CA GLN A 85 -10.71 14.88 9.22
C GLN A 85 -11.12 13.42 8.94
N GLY A 86 -12.21 13.20 8.19
CA GLY A 86 -12.67 11.86 7.83
C GLY A 86 -11.63 11.10 7.00
N TYR A 87 -10.95 11.77 6.09
CA TYR A 87 -9.90 11.19 5.27
C TYR A 87 -8.69 10.84 6.13
N TRP A 88 -8.21 11.75 6.98
CA TRP A 88 -7.13 11.46 7.93
C TRP A 88 -7.44 10.23 8.81
N LEU A 89 -8.63 10.20 9.43
CA LEU A 89 -9.01 9.10 10.32
C LEU A 89 -9.23 7.78 9.58
N THR A 90 -9.49 7.82 8.27
CA THR A 90 -9.51 6.60 7.45
C THR A 90 -8.12 5.96 7.45
N PHE A 91 -7.07 6.75 7.22
CA PHE A 91 -5.70 6.22 7.25
C PHE A 91 -5.23 5.90 8.66
N ASP A 92 -5.63 6.66 9.69
CA ASP A 92 -5.36 6.31 11.09
C ASP A 92 -5.90 4.91 11.42
N ILE A 93 -7.10 4.57 10.96
CA ILE A 93 -7.65 3.22 11.08
C ILE A 93 -6.82 2.20 10.29
N LEU A 94 -6.51 2.48 9.02
CA LEU A 94 -5.74 1.54 8.18
C LEU A 94 -4.36 1.24 8.77
N PHE A 95 -3.65 2.25 9.28
CA PHE A 95 -2.34 2.05 9.90
C PHE A 95 -2.39 1.16 11.15
N ARG A 96 -3.53 1.08 11.84
CA ARG A 96 -3.72 0.19 13.01
C ARG A 96 -3.84 -1.29 12.64
N PHE A 97 -4.03 -1.63 11.37
CA PHE A 97 -4.06 -3.03 10.93
C PHE A 97 -2.66 -3.61 10.71
N PHE A 98 -1.61 -2.78 10.66
CA PHE A 98 -0.24 -3.30 10.65
C PHE A 98 0.08 -4.00 11.98
N GLY A 99 0.56 -5.24 11.88
CA GLY A 99 0.81 -6.10 13.04
C GLY A 99 1.82 -7.21 12.73
N GLU A 100 1.66 -8.34 13.40
CA GLU A 100 2.58 -9.49 13.26
C GLU A 100 2.28 -10.36 12.03
N GLU A 101 1.04 -10.39 11.58
CA GLU A 101 0.61 -11.22 10.45
C GLU A 101 0.98 -10.56 9.09
N GLU A 102 1.84 -11.24 8.32
CA GLU A 102 2.34 -10.76 7.03
C GLU A 102 1.24 -10.59 5.99
N ASP A 103 0.38 -11.59 5.80
CA ASP A 103 -0.74 -11.53 4.84
C ASP A 103 -1.68 -10.33 5.13
N LEU A 104 -1.94 -10.06 6.41
CA LEU A 104 -2.72 -8.90 6.84
C LEU A 104 -2.00 -7.58 6.52
N ASN A 105 -0.68 -7.52 6.70
CA ASN A 105 0.12 -6.34 6.39
C ASN A 105 0.14 -6.06 4.87
N ILE A 106 0.28 -7.09 4.04
CA ILE A 106 0.17 -6.98 2.57
C ILE A 106 -1.22 -6.45 2.18
N LYS A 107 -2.28 -7.01 2.77
CA LYS A 107 -3.66 -6.55 2.50
C LYS A 107 -3.92 -5.12 2.98
N THR A 108 -3.29 -4.73 4.08
CA THR A 108 -3.36 -3.37 4.63
C THR A 108 -2.69 -2.38 3.68
N ALA A 109 -1.48 -2.70 3.20
CA ALA A 109 -0.77 -1.90 2.21
C ALA A 109 -1.55 -1.78 0.90
N GLU A 110 -2.15 -2.89 0.41
CA GLU A 110 -3.03 -2.89 -0.75
C GLU A 110 -4.21 -1.92 -0.55
N THR A 111 -4.83 -1.94 0.64
CA THR A 111 -6.00 -1.12 0.96
C THR A 111 -5.67 0.36 1.03
N ILE A 112 -4.54 0.71 1.64
CA ILE A 112 -4.02 2.08 1.65
C ILE A 112 -3.82 2.58 0.21
N PHE A 113 -3.19 1.77 -0.65
CA PHE A 113 -3.04 2.12 -2.06
C PHE A 113 -4.39 2.32 -2.75
N SER A 114 -5.33 1.38 -2.60
CA SER A 114 -6.63 1.48 -3.25
C SER A 114 -7.41 2.73 -2.83
N VAL A 115 -7.32 3.13 -1.55
CA VAL A 115 -7.97 4.36 -1.08
C VAL A 115 -7.28 5.60 -1.66
N LEU A 116 -5.94 5.67 -1.62
CA LEU A 116 -5.20 6.81 -2.20
C LEU A 116 -5.45 6.95 -3.70
N ASP A 117 -5.35 5.85 -4.44
CA ASP A 117 -5.52 5.81 -5.89
C ASP A 117 -6.93 6.23 -6.29
N LYS A 118 -7.94 5.69 -5.61
CA LYS A 118 -9.34 6.06 -5.84
C LYS A 118 -9.64 7.51 -5.46
N THR A 119 -9.02 8.04 -4.39
CA THR A 119 -9.16 9.46 -4.05
C THR A 119 -8.65 10.32 -5.19
N ILE A 120 -7.44 10.05 -5.69
CA ILE A 120 -6.87 10.80 -6.81
C ILE A 120 -7.81 10.72 -8.00
N ASP A 121 -8.38 9.56 -8.34
CA ASP A 121 -9.28 9.44 -9.48
C ASP A 121 -10.61 10.22 -9.31
N LEU A 122 -11.07 10.46 -8.08
CA LEU A 122 -12.36 11.09 -7.77
C LEU A 122 -12.32 12.62 -7.62
N VAL A 123 -11.19 13.20 -7.22
CA VAL A 123 -11.12 14.61 -6.84
C VAL A 123 -10.75 15.52 -8.02
N ASP A 124 -11.32 16.73 -8.02
CA ASP A 124 -10.91 17.86 -8.85
C ASP A 124 -9.79 18.67 -8.18
N GLU A 125 -9.31 19.72 -8.87
CA GLU A 125 -8.21 20.57 -8.39
C GLU A 125 -8.53 21.24 -7.05
N ASP A 126 -9.75 21.77 -6.90
CA ASP A 126 -10.17 22.47 -5.68
C ASP A 126 -10.27 21.52 -4.49
N THR A 127 -10.90 20.35 -4.68
CA THR A 127 -10.98 19.32 -3.63
C THR A 127 -9.60 18.78 -3.29
N PHE A 128 -8.74 18.56 -4.29
CA PHE A 128 -7.36 18.13 -4.06
C PHE A 128 -6.61 19.14 -3.22
N LYS A 129 -6.71 20.44 -3.54
CA LYS A 129 -6.10 21.54 -2.79
C LYS A 129 -6.52 21.52 -1.31
N GLU A 130 -7.82 21.32 -1.03
CA GLU A 130 -8.33 21.22 0.35
C GLU A 130 -7.75 20.04 1.13
N ILE A 131 -7.66 18.85 0.51
CA ILE A 131 -7.16 17.64 1.19
C ILE A 131 -5.64 17.49 1.13
N SER A 132 -4.95 18.28 0.31
CA SER A 132 -3.51 18.19 0.07
C SER A 132 -2.66 18.21 1.35
N PRO A 133 -2.99 18.97 2.42
CA PRO A 133 -2.21 18.91 3.67
C PRO A 133 -2.31 17.54 4.34
N VAL A 134 -3.47 16.88 4.28
CA VAL A 134 -3.66 15.54 4.84
C VAL A 134 -2.99 14.48 3.98
N VAL A 135 -3.06 14.61 2.65
CA VAL A 135 -2.33 13.74 1.72
C VAL A 135 -0.83 13.80 2.02
N LYS A 136 -0.28 15.00 2.24
CA LYS A 136 1.12 15.19 2.64
C LYS A 136 1.48 14.38 3.88
N GLU A 137 0.68 14.50 4.94
CA GLU A 137 0.96 13.78 6.20
C GLU A 137 0.80 12.26 6.06
N ILE A 138 -0.14 11.78 5.24
CA ILE A 138 -0.29 10.35 4.93
C ILE A 138 0.94 9.84 4.18
N LEU A 139 1.38 10.54 3.12
CA LEU A 139 2.58 10.16 2.37
C LEU A 139 3.82 10.18 3.25
N LYS A 140 3.93 11.17 4.15
CA LYS A 140 5.00 11.25 5.14
C LYS A 140 4.94 10.09 6.14
N ALA A 141 3.76 9.70 6.60
CA ALA A 141 3.58 8.53 7.47
C ALA A 141 4.04 7.24 6.77
N LEU A 142 3.67 7.06 5.49
CA LEU A 142 4.13 5.95 4.66
C LEU A 142 5.66 5.95 4.52
N THR A 143 6.26 7.09 4.22
CA THR A 143 7.72 7.26 4.12
C THR A 143 8.44 6.96 5.43
N ASN A 144 7.77 7.03 6.59
CA ASN A 144 8.35 6.79 7.90
C ASN A 144 7.92 5.45 8.54
N LEU A 145 7.18 4.61 7.82
CA LEU A 145 6.82 3.28 8.32
C LEU A 145 8.08 2.47 8.67
N PRO A 146 8.04 1.61 9.70
CA PRO A 146 9.04 0.58 9.91
C PRO A 146 9.27 -0.24 8.63
N GLU A 147 10.51 -0.62 8.36
CA GLU A 147 10.89 -1.38 7.16
C GLU A 147 10.01 -2.61 6.92
N LYS A 148 9.78 -3.41 7.97
CA LYS A 148 8.91 -4.60 7.91
C LYS A 148 7.48 -4.32 7.43
N TYR A 149 6.97 -3.09 7.59
CA TYR A 149 5.65 -2.69 7.10
C TYR A 149 5.75 -2.06 5.71
N PHE A 150 6.78 -1.25 5.49
CA PHE A 150 7.02 -0.59 4.21
C PHE A 150 7.24 -1.59 3.06
N LEU A 151 7.93 -2.70 3.31
CA LEU A 151 8.20 -3.72 2.29
C LEU A 151 6.92 -4.35 1.71
N ASN A 152 5.85 -4.47 2.51
CA ASN A 152 4.56 -4.99 2.03
C ASN A 152 3.97 -4.15 0.89
N PHE A 153 4.32 -2.87 0.76
CA PHE A 153 3.87 -2.03 -0.36
C PHE A 153 4.53 -2.44 -1.69
N LEU A 154 5.72 -3.05 -1.65
CA LEU A 154 6.47 -3.47 -2.83
C LEU A 154 6.05 -4.85 -3.35
N GLU A 155 5.23 -5.58 -2.59
CA GLU A 155 4.65 -6.87 -2.99
C GLU A 155 3.30 -6.73 -3.69
N ASN A 156 2.79 -5.50 -3.77
CA ASN A 156 1.49 -5.20 -4.34
C ASN A 156 1.57 -4.86 -5.84
N TYR A 157 0.46 -5.05 -6.56
CA TYR A 157 0.31 -4.63 -7.97
C TYR A 157 0.18 -3.11 -8.14
N TYR A 158 0.07 -2.38 -7.03
CA TYR A 158 0.16 -0.93 -6.97
C TYR A 158 1.60 -0.47 -6.86
N SER A 159 1.88 0.79 -7.20
CA SER A 159 3.21 1.37 -7.13
C SER A 159 3.15 2.82 -6.70
N PHE A 160 4.07 3.23 -5.83
CA PHE A 160 4.24 4.63 -5.45
C PHE A 160 4.57 5.49 -6.66
N LYS A 161 5.38 5.02 -7.61
CA LYS A 161 5.67 5.73 -8.87
C LYS A 161 4.38 6.08 -9.62
N LYS A 162 3.50 5.10 -9.80
CA LYS A 162 2.22 5.31 -10.50
C LYS A 162 1.29 6.25 -9.73
N LEU A 163 1.19 6.07 -8.42
CA LEU A 163 0.39 6.92 -7.55
C LEU A 163 0.84 8.38 -7.63
N ILE A 164 2.14 8.63 -7.44
CA ILE A 164 2.72 9.98 -7.48
C ILE A 164 2.62 10.57 -8.89
N PHE A 165 2.83 9.77 -9.94
CA PHE A 165 2.59 10.20 -11.31
C PHE A 165 1.14 10.67 -11.54
N LYS A 166 0.14 9.98 -10.98
CA LYS A 166 -1.24 10.47 -11.05
C LYS A 166 -1.42 11.80 -10.30
N CYS A 167 -0.74 11.99 -9.16
CA CYS A 167 -0.80 13.24 -8.41
C CYS A 167 -0.25 14.45 -9.19
N THR A 168 0.67 14.27 -10.14
CA THR A 168 1.26 15.39 -10.90
C THR A 168 0.27 16.07 -11.85
N ARG A 169 -0.96 15.54 -11.98
CA ARG A 169 -2.05 16.23 -12.68
C ARG A 169 -2.56 17.47 -11.93
N PHE A 170 -2.29 17.53 -10.63
CA PHE A 170 -2.64 18.65 -9.76
C PHE A 170 -1.41 19.48 -9.43
N TYR A 171 -1.63 20.69 -8.91
CA TYR A 171 -0.55 21.47 -8.30
C TYR A 171 -0.05 20.80 -7.02
N LEU A 172 1.24 20.44 -7.01
CA LEU A 172 1.95 19.98 -5.82
C LEU A 172 2.72 21.16 -5.22
N SER A 173 2.43 21.48 -3.95
CA SER A 173 3.26 22.45 -3.23
C SER A 173 4.68 21.91 -3.04
N PRO A 174 5.69 22.77 -2.86
CA PRO A 174 7.07 22.33 -2.64
C PRO A 174 7.20 21.30 -1.50
N GLU A 175 6.45 21.50 -0.42
CA GLU A 175 6.42 20.58 0.73
C GLU A 175 5.90 19.18 0.37
N ILE A 176 4.87 19.10 -0.48
CA ILE A 176 4.33 17.83 -0.94
C ILE A 176 5.30 17.17 -1.91
N GLU A 177 5.90 17.95 -2.81
CA GLU A 177 6.90 17.45 -3.74
C GLU A 177 8.09 16.83 -2.99
N GLU A 178 8.59 17.46 -1.93
CA GLU A 178 9.66 16.87 -1.09
C GLU A 178 9.24 15.54 -0.47
N VAL A 179 8.01 15.43 0.04
CA VAL A 179 7.50 14.17 0.61
C VAL A 179 7.37 13.08 -0.46
N CYS A 180 6.90 13.44 -1.65
CA CYS A 180 6.82 12.53 -2.81
C CYS A 180 8.21 12.03 -3.21
N LYS A 181 9.20 12.93 -3.30
CA LYS A 181 10.59 12.58 -3.60
C LYS A 181 11.15 11.63 -2.54
N ALA A 182 10.98 11.93 -1.26
CA ALA A 182 11.45 11.08 -0.17
C ALA A 182 10.82 9.67 -0.23
N LEU A 183 9.51 9.59 -0.50
CA LEU A 183 8.80 8.31 -0.64
C LEU A 183 9.31 7.48 -1.82
N LEU A 184 9.50 8.13 -2.97
CA LEU A 184 10.01 7.47 -4.18
C LEU A 184 11.46 7.02 -3.98
N THR A 185 12.33 7.88 -3.47
CA THR A 185 13.72 7.52 -3.16
C THR A 185 13.78 6.32 -2.23
N ARG A 186 13.00 6.33 -1.14
CA ARG A 186 12.92 5.19 -0.21
C ARG A 186 12.44 3.92 -0.93
N SER A 187 11.35 4.00 -1.71
CA SER A 187 10.81 2.83 -2.41
C SER A 187 11.78 2.25 -3.43
N TYR A 188 12.49 3.09 -4.18
CA TYR A 188 13.52 2.66 -5.12
C TYR A 188 14.74 2.06 -4.43
N ILE A 189 15.26 2.64 -3.35
CA ILE A 189 16.39 2.07 -2.60
C ILE A 189 16.04 0.66 -2.12
N PHE A 190 14.85 0.44 -1.54
CA PHE A 190 14.42 -0.89 -1.12
C PHE A 190 14.28 -1.85 -2.29
N THR A 191 13.61 -1.41 -3.37
CA THR A 191 13.44 -2.21 -4.58
C THR A 191 14.79 -2.62 -5.16
N TYR A 192 15.69 -1.68 -5.39
CA TYR A 192 16.98 -1.96 -6.05
C TYR A 192 17.90 -2.81 -5.18
N ASN A 193 17.88 -2.66 -3.86
CA ASN A 193 18.63 -3.56 -2.98
C ASN A 193 18.12 -5.01 -3.06
N LEU A 194 16.80 -5.21 -3.13
CA LEU A 194 16.21 -6.55 -3.28
C LEU A 194 16.55 -7.16 -4.64
N TRP A 195 16.37 -6.38 -5.71
CA TRP A 195 16.63 -6.83 -7.08
C TRP A 195 18.12 -7.05 -7.35
N LYS A 196 19.01 -6.25 -6.77
CA LYS A 196 20.45 -6.46 -6.79
C LYS A 196 20.82 -7.83 -6.23
N LYS A 197 20.33 -8.18 -5.03
CA LYS A 197 20.61 -9.48 -4.40
C LYS A 197 20.13 -10.65 -5.26
N PHE A 198 18.95 -10.52 -5.87
CA PHE A 198 18.41 -11.53 -6.79
C PHE A 198 19.31 -11.70 -8.03
N VAL A 199 19.67 -10.59 -8.66
CA VAL A 199 20.50 -10.60 -9.87
C VAL A 199 21.90 -11.14 -9.61
N GLU A 200 22.56 -10.72 -8.52
CA GLU A 200 23.88 -11.20 -8.11
C GLU A 200 23.90 -12.72 -7.91
N LYS A 201 22.80 -13.27 -7.37
CA LYS A 201 22.69 -14.69 -7.08
C LYS A 201 22.49 -15.54 -8.34
N ASP A 202 21.62 -15.09 -9.23
CA ASP A 202 21.06 -15.94 -10.29
C ASP A 202 21.41 -15.44 -11.70
N ILE A 203 21.24 -14.14 -11.99
CA ILE A 203 21.34 -13.60 -13.36
C ILE A 203 22.78 -13.29 -13.77
N ASP A 204 23.58 -12.67 -12.89
CA ASP A 204 24.96 -12.29 -13.23
C ASP A 204 25.88 -13.50 -13.46
N LYS A 205 25.48 -14.68 -12.96
CA LYS A 205 26.18 -15.95 -13.19
C LYS A 205 25.92 -16.55 -14.57
N LEU A 206 24.93 -16.06 -15.32
CA LEU A 206 24.69 -16.53 -16.67
C LEU A 206 25.80 -16.02 -17.59
N GLU A 207 26.54 -16.93 -18.23
CA GLU A 207 27.63 -16.62 -19.17
C GLU A 207 27.13 -16.28 -20.58
N ILE A 208 26.00 -15.58 -20.69
CA ILE A 208 25.39 -15.20 -21.97
C ILE A 208 25.60 -13.70 -22.19
N SER A 209 26.47 -13.33 -23.14
CA SER A 209 26.81 -11.93 -23.47
C SER A 209 25.58 -11.10 -23.82
N ASP A 210 24.64 -11.69 -24.57
CA ASP A 210 23.45 -11.00 -25.09
C ASP A 210 22.48 -10.58 -23.96
N ILE A 211 22.48 -11.31 -22.83
CA ILE A 211 21.67 -10.95 -21.66
C ILE A 211 22.21 -9.65 -21.01
N LYS A 212 23.54 -9.50 -20.96
CA LYS A 212 24.21 -8.38 -20.29
C LYS A 212 24.03 -7.04 -21.01
N GLU A 213 23.86 -7.09 -22.33
CA GLU A 213 23.64 -5.91 -23.17
C GLU A 213 22.16 -5.53 -23.29
N LYS A 214 21.27 -6.53 -23.37
CA LYS A 214 19.85 -6.32 -23.67
C LYS A 214 18.99 -5.95 -22.48
N PHE A 215 19.38 -6.33 -21.25
CA PHE A 215 18.56 -6.16 -20.06
C PHE A 215 19.24 -5.30 -18.99
N ILE A 216 18.41 -4.60 -18.20
CA ILE A 216 18.87 -3.76 -17.07
C ILE A 216 19.12 -4.56 -15.79
N LEU A 217 18.79 -5.85 -15.77
CA LEU A 217 18.91 -6.74 -14.61
C LEU A 217 20.36 -7.16 -14.37
N LYS A 218 21.21 -6.21 -13.94
CA LYS A 218 22.63 -6.42 -13.62
C LYS A 218 23.00 -5.71 -12.32
N THR A 219 23.88 -6.31 -11.51
CA THR A 219 24.28 -5.74 -10.22
C THR A 219 24.88 -4.35 -10.34
N SER A 220 25.67 -4.09 -11.40
CA SER A 220 26.27 -2.78 -11.66
C SER A 220 25.23 -1.68 -11.90
N TYR A 221 24.13 -1.98 -12.60
CA TYR A 221 23.04 -1.04 -12.86
C TYR A 221 22.36 -0.62 -11.55
N PHE A 222 22.04 -1.57 -10.68
CA PHE A 222 21.41 -1.26 -9.40
C PHE A 222 22.35 -0.53 -8.44
N ASN A 223 23.65 -0.88 -8.42
CA ASN A 223 24.63 -0.15 -7.61
C ASN A 223 24.71 1.33 -8.01
N GLU A 224 24.82 1.62 -9.30
CA GLU A 224 24.87 2.99 -9.81
C GLU A 224 23.60 3.77 -9.45
N LEU A 225 22.42 3.17 -9.57
CA LEU A 225 21.16 3.82 -9.21
C LEU A 225 21.05 4.07 -7.71
N ILE A 226 21.41 3.11 -6.87
CA ILE A 226 21.39 3.27 -5.41
C ILE A 226 22.35 4.38 -4.99
N GLU A 227 23.58 4.39 -5.52
CA GLU A 227 24.56 5.43 -5.22
C GLU A 227 24.05 6.81 -5.64
N LYS A 228 23.48 6.94 -6.84
CA LYS A 228 22.86 8.19 -7.28
C LYS A 228 21.74 8.62 -6.35
N LEU A 229 20.82 7.72 -5.98
CA LEU A 229 19.69 8.02 -5.10
C LEU A 229 20.11 8.49 -3.70
N ILE A 230 21.28 8.07 -3.22
CA ILE A 230 21.84 8.47 -1.92
C ILE A 230 22.60 9.79 -2.01
N THR A 231 23.35 10.00 -3.10
CA THR A 231 24.34 11.10 -3.21
C THR A 231 23.83 12.33 -3.97
N SER A 232 22.82 12.17 -4.82
CA SER A 232 22.34 13.21 -5.73
C SER A 232 20.96 13.70 -5.36
N GLU A 233 20.73 15.01 -5.50
CA GLU A 233 19.37 15.55 -5.47
C GLU A 233 18.65 15.23 -6.78
N PHE A 234 17.72 14.27 -6.72
CA PHE A 234 16.80 14.04 -7.82
C PHE A 234 15.62 15.01 -7.74
N ASN A 235 15.27 15.63 -8.86
CA ASN A 235 13.94 16.23 -9.00
C ASN A 235 12.87 15.15 -9.19
N LEU A 236 11.61 15.50 -8.93
CA LEU A 236 10.50 14.55 -9.00
C LEU A 236 10.36 13.93 -10.41
N THR A 237 10.50 14.73 -11.46
CA THR A 237 10.41 14.28 -12.86
C THR A 237 11.42 13.18 -13.19
N ASN A 238 12.64 13.27 -12.67
CA ASN A 238 13.68 12.27 -12.88
C ASN A 238 13.41 10.99 -12.06
N LEU A 239 12.91 11.11 -10.82
CA LEU A 239 12.47 9.94 -10.04
C LEU A 239 11.34 9.18 -10.74
N LEU A 240 10.40 9.89 -11.36
CA LEU A 240 9.28 9.26 -12.08
C LEU A 240 9.72 8.53 -13.36
N LYS A 241 10.96 8.69 -13.83
CA LYS A 241 11.51 7.95 -14.98
C LYS A 241 12.20 6.64 -14.58
N LEU A 242 12.61 6.50 -13.32
CA LEU A 242 13.30 5.30 -12.84
C LEU A 242 12.34 4.09 -12.83
N PRO A 243 12.85 2.86 -13.06
CA PRO A 243 12.01 1.66 -13.05
C PRO A 243 11.54 1.35 -11.62
N ASP A 244 10.23 1.14 -11.44
CA ASP A 244 9.69 0.61 -10.18
C ASP A 244 9.69 -0.92 -10.15
N HIS A 245 9.23 -1.53 -9.06
CA HIS A 245 9.19 -3.00 -8.92
C HIS A 245 8.34 -3.68 -9.99
N LEU A 246 7.30 -3.02 -10.52
CA LEU A 246 6.45 -3.57 -11.58
C LEU A 246 7.09 -3.48 -12.96
N ASP A 247 7.89 -2.44 -13.19
CA ASP A 247 8.72 -2.31 -14.40
C ASP A 247 9.81 -3.39 -14.39
N LEU A 248 10.50 -3.58 -13.26
CA LEU A 248 11.50 -4.64 -13.12
C LEU A 248 10.90 -6.05 -13.25
N LEU A 249 9.69 -6.28 -12.73
CA LEU A 249 8.98 -7.54 -12.94
C LEU A 249 8.67 -7.80 -14.44
N ARG A 250 8.37 -6.75 -15.21
CA ARG A 250 8.19 -6.86 -16.67
C ARG A 250 9.52 -7.18 -17.37
N GLU A 251 10.60 -6.53 -16.97
CA GLU A 251 11.96 -6.84 -17.47
C GLU A 251 12.33 -8.30 -17.22
N LEU A 252 12.06 -8.83 -16.02
CA LEU A 252 12.33 -10.23 -15.70
C LEU A 252 11.51 -11.19 -16.56
N LYS A 253 10.23 -10.89 -16.80
CA LYS A 253 9.40 -11.70 -17.70
C LYS A 253 9.94 -11.71 -19.13
N SER A 254 10.39 -10.56 -19.63
CA SER A 254 11.03 -10.43 -20.94
C SER A 254 12.33 -11.23 -21.02
N LEU A 255 13.14 -11.21 -19.96
CA LEU A 255 14.36 -12.02 -19.85
C LEU A 255 14.04 -13.52 -19.89
N ILE A 256 13.09 -13.99 -19.09
CA ILE A 256 12.68 -15.40 -19.05
C ILE A 256 12.18 -15.84 -20.44
N HIS A 257 11.37 -15.02 -21.10
CA HIS A 257 10.91 -15.32 -22.46
C HIS A 257 12.06 -15.40 -23.47
N PHE A 258 13.02 -14.48 -23.38
CA PHE A 258 14.22 -14.50 -24.21
C PHE A 258 15.03 -15.78 -23.99
N ILE A 259 15.32 -16.14 -22.74
CA ILE A 259 16.03 -17.38 -22.38
C ILE A 259 15.32 -18.60 -22.98
N ASN A 260 13.99 -18.70 -22.82
CA ASN A 260 13.21 -19.81 -23.36
C ASN A 260 13.12 -19.83 -24.90
N SER A 261 13.52 -18.76 -25.57
CA SER A 261 13.59 -18.69 -27.04
C SER A 261 14.98 -18.99 -27.59
N LEU A 262 15.99 -19.09 -26.73
CA LEU A 262 17.34 -19.53 -27.11
C LEU A 262 17.31 -21.03 -27.41
N ASP A 263 18.08 -21.44 -28.40
CA ASP A 263 18.22 -22.84 -28.79
C ASP A 263 18.95 -23.63 -27.70
N ASP A 264 18.56 -24.90 -27.46
CA ASP A 264 19.10 -25.73 -26.36
C ASP A 264 20.62 -25.93 -26.45
N SER A 265 21.20 -25.69 -27.63
CA SER A 265 22.65 -25.74 -27.89
C SER A 265 23.48 -24.66 -27.19
N ILE A 266 22.85 -23.65 -26.58
CA ILE A 266 23.52 -22.51 -25.92
C ILE A 266 23.77 -22.78 -24.42
N PHE A 267 23.05 -23.72 -23.82
CA PHE A 267 23.28 -24.13 -22.43
C PHE A 267 24.21 -25.35 -22.43
N PRO A 268 25.45 -25.24 -21.93
CA PRO A 268 26.33 -26.40 -21.87
C PRO A 268 25.68 -27.47 -21.00
N GLU A 269 25.48 -28.67 -21.55
CA GLU A 269 25.05 -29.85 -20.79
C GLU A 269 25.97 -29.99 -19.57
N GLU A 270 25.38 -30.02 -18.37
CA GLU A 270 26.10 -30.35 -17.14
C GLU A 270 26.81 -31.72 -17.35
N LYS A 271 28.14 -31.69 -17.37
CA LYS A 271 29.00 -32.88 -17.27
C LYS A 271 29.65 -32.95 -15.90
#